data_AF-A0A2X3H1X8-F1
#
_entry.id   AF-A0A2X3H1X8-F1
#
_cell.length_a   1.000
_cell.length_b   1.000
_cell.length_c   1.000
_cell.angle_alpha   90.00
_cell.angle_beta   90.00
_cell.angle_gamma   90.00
#
_symmetry.space_group_name_H-M   'P 1'
#
loop_
_entity.id
_entity.type
_entity.pdbx_description
1 polymer ?
#
loop_
_entity_poly.entity_id
_entity_poly.type
_entity_poly.pdbx_seq_one_letter_code
_entity_poly.pdbx_strand_id
1 'polypeptide(L)'
;MKRQINIQDEMVPYQVKQDAKGLIKDEALYKIDKENGQTIFYFSDGEMVTETQTDVLDCTCDSHLYGERVCQHMYAAYLKKAELLHEKKKLSLKERILEQESVTLLSLFQESLAEQFDVPVVSAKTQLQVDYQLALKYENEQRQLIIELKVGQERTYVVKNIQAFLDAVRYNQLLTFTKNFTFDPNEHTFSEEDEAILQMLAQISDIQEMYDLSDAYFTRSYQDDKTLIITPYLAEELLEKLALKKASLQIFSEQNELLMRYPTIQIVKNALDFHYIFRSTSSGKYQIELESLQQAVFLDKYQLVF
;
A
#
# COMPACT_ATOMS: atom_id res chain seq x y z
N MET A 1 -7.04 -0.92 47.06
CA MET A 1 -7.58 -1.55 45.83
C MET A 1 -6.73 -1.03 44.68
N LYS A 2 -5.88 -1.85 44.06
CA LYS A 2 -5.05 -1.40 42.92
C LYS A 2 -5.99 -1.08 41.74
N ARG A 3 -5.98 0.16 41.25
CA ARG A 3 -6.85 0.63 40.17
C ARG A 3 -6.08 0.61 38.84
N GLN A 4 -5.62 -0.57 38.46
CA GLN A 4 -4.96 -0.78 37.17
C GLN A 4 -5.97 -0.60 36.04
N ILE A 5 -5.59 0.17 35.01
CA ILE A 5 -6.48 0.53 33.91
C ILE A 5 -5.81 0.23 32.58
N ASN A 6 -6.55 -0.46 31.70
CA ASN A 6 -6.16 -0.64 30.31
C ASN A 6 -6.49 0.64 29.54
N ILE A 7 -5.48 1.37 29.09
CA ILE A 7 -5.68 2.67 28.47
C ILE A 7 -6.35 2.60 27.08
N GLN A 8 -6.31 1.44 26.41
CA GLN A 8 -6.97 1.26 25.11
C GLN A 8 -8.50 1.13 25.22
N ASP A 9 -9.01 0.73 26.39
CA ASP A 9 -10.45 0.50 26.61
C ASP A 9 -11.18 1.75 27.11
N GLU A 10 -10.45 2.86 27.30
CA GLU A 10 -10.96 4.08 27.94
C GLU A 10 -11.08 5.26 26.96
N MET A 11 -12.21 5.96 27.02
CA MET A 11 -12.37 7.24 26.35
C MET A 11 -11.61 8.34 27.09
N VAL A 12 -10.42 8.69 26.60
CA VAL A 12 -9.59 9.75 27.20
C VAL A 12 -10.10 11.14 26.77
N PRO A 13 -10.50 12.02 27.72
CA PRO A 13 -10.95 13.38 27.41
C PRO A 13 -9.90 14.21 26.67
N TYR A 14 -10.34 15.14 25.82
CA TYR A 14 -9.44 15.96 25.00
C TYR A 14 -8.43 16.77 25.84
N GLN A 15 -8.87 17.30 26.99
CA GLN A 15 -8.02 18.08 27.89
C GLN A 15 -6.83 17.24 28.40
N VAL A 16 -7.10 16.04 28.90
CA VAL A 16 -6.09 15.08 29.36
C VAL A 16 -5.07 14.75 28.25
N LYS A 17 -5.52 14.65 27.00
CA LYS A 17 -4.62 14.43 25.85
C LYS A 17 -3.72 15.63 25.57
N GLN A 18 -4.21 16.86 25.74
CA GLN A 18 -3.41 18.08 25.55
C GLN A 18 -2.37 18.23 26.66
N ASP A 19 -2.78 18.00 27.91
CA ASP A 19 -1.89 18.16 29.06
C ASP A 19 -0.78 17.09 29.05
N ALA A 20 -1.12 15.84 28.70
CA ALA A 20 -0.15 14.77 28.49
C ALA A 20 0.86 15.08 27.37
N LYS A 21 0.42 15.70 26.27
CA LYS A 21 1.33 16.17 25.21
C LYS A 21 2.22 17.29 25.69
N GLY A 22 1.73 18.17 26.58
CA GLY A 22 2.52 19.17 27.28
C GLY A 22 3.67 18.52 28.06
N LEU A 23 3.35 17.53 28.90
CA LEU A 23 4.35 16.80 29.70
C LEU A 23 5.45 16.13 28.85
N ILE A 24 5.13 15.61 27.67
CA ILE A 24 6.14 15.05 26.76
C ILE A 24 7.01 16.14 26.13
N LYS A 25 6.41 17.26 25.73
CA LYS A 25 7.14 18.40 25.13
C LYS A 25 8.06 19.09 26.13
N ASP A 26 7.64 19.17 27.39
CA ASP A 26 8.39 19.80 28.46
C ASP A 26 9.45 18.86 29.07
N GLU A 27 9.66 17.68 28.47
CA GLU A 27 10.57 16.63 28.97
C GLU A 27 10.31 16.24 30.44
N ALA A 28 9.07 16.42 30.90
CA ALA A 28 8.69 16.14 32.27
C ALA A 28 8.83 14.65 32.61
N LEU A 29 8.70 13.76 31.62
CA LEU A 29 9.04 12.35 31.73
C LEU A 29 10.53 12.16 31.50
N TYR A 30 11.30 12.09 32.59
CA TYR A 30 12.76 12.15 32.54
C TYR A 30 13.44 10.77 32.69
N LYS A 31 12.72 9.76 33.17
CA LYS A 31 13.30 8.43 33.39
C LYS A 31 12.29 7.31 33.13
N ILE A 32 12.79 6.22 32.55
CA ILE A 32 12.04 4.98 32.30
C ILE A 32 12.89 3.81 32.79
N ASP A 33 12.41 3.07 33.80
CA ASP A 33 13.05 1.86 34.30
C ASP A 33 12.25 0.61 33.95
N LYS A 34 12.95 -0.53 33.87
CA LYS A 34 12.33 -1.84 33.68
C LYS A 34 12.79 -2.79 34.78
N GLU A 35 11.88 -3.14 35.67
CA GLU A 35 12.14 -4.04 36.80
C GLU A 35 11.13 -5.17 36.82
N ASN A 36 11.59 -6.42 36.95
CA ASN A 36 10.75 -7.62 37.11
C ASN A 36 9.59 -7.74 36.08
N GLY A 37 9.83 -7.34 34.83
CA GLY A 37 8.83 -7.39 33.76
C GLY A 37 7.83 -6.23 33.74
N GLN A 38 7.98 -5.24 34.64
CA GLN A 38 7.19 -4.02 34.69
C GLN A 38 7.99 -2.85 34.13
N THR A 39 7.33 -1.88 33.50
CA THR A 39 7.95 -0.64 33.05
C THR A 39 7.47 0.51 33.92
N ILE A 40 8.39 1.27 34.52
CA ILE A 40 8.10 2.39 35.41
C ILE A 40 8.53 3.68 34.72
N PHE A 41 7.63 4.66 34.63
CA PHE A 41 7.87 5.98 34.08
C PHE A 41 7.86 7.01 35.21
N TYR A 42 8.91 7.82 35.29
CA TYR A 42 9.08 8.85 36.31
C TYR A 42 8.88 10.23 35.72
N PHE A 43 8.06 11.04 36.40
CA PHE A 43 7.75 12.42 36.02
C PHE A 43 8.39 13.42 36.98
N SER A 44 8.70 14.61 36.46
CA SER A 44 9.43 15.67 37.17
C SER A 44 8.65 16.29 38.33
N ASP A 45 7.33 16.09 38.36
CA ASP A 45 6.45 16.46 39.47
C ASP A 45 6.44 15.43 40.62
N GLY A 46 7.25 14.38 40.52
CA GLY A 46 7.39 13.33 41.53
C GLY A 46 6.43 12.16 41.34
N GLU A 47 5.57 12.20 40.31
CA GLU A 47 4.62 11.14 40.02
C GLU A 47 5.26 9.98 39.25
N MET A 48 4.72 8.78 39.47
CA MET A 48 5.19 7.56 38.82
C MET A 48 4.03 6.81 38.18
N VAL A 49 4.24 6.36 36.95
CA VAL A 49 3.33 5.46 36.24
C VAL A 49 3.98 4.09 36.12
N THR A 50 3.29 3.05 36.57
CA THR A 50 3.75 1.67 36.48
C THR A 50 2.91 0.91 35.47
N GLU A 51 3.57 0.31 34.49
CA GLU A 51 2.98 -0.64 33.56
C GLU A 51 3.28 -2.07 34.01
N THR A 52 2.23 -2.81 34.37
CA THR A 52 2.38 -4.20 34.86
C THR A 52 2.12 -5.25 33.78
N GLN A 53 1.29 -4.92 32.80
CA GLN A 53 0.99 -5.71 31.61
C GLN A 53 0.80 -4.75 30.43
N THR A 54 0.80 -5.26 29.20
CA THR A 54 0.64 -4.43 27.99
C THR A 54 -0.57 -3.51 28.11
N ASP A 55 -0.31 -2.20 28.10
CA ASP A 55 -1.28 -1.10 28.14
C ASP A 55 -2.08 -0.99 29.44
N VAL A 56 -1.72 -1.78 30.46
CA VAL A 56 -2.28 -1.75 31.81
C VAL A 56 -1.40 -0.91 32.73
N LEU A 57 -1.87 0.31 32.99
CA LEU A 57 -1.14 1.37 33.68
C LEU A 57 -1.80 1.68 35.05
N ASP A 58 -0.97 2.10 36.00
CA ASP A 58 -1.36 2.58 37.32
C ASP A 58 -0.49 3.80 37.67
N CYS A 59 -1.08 4.85 38.24
CA CYS A 59 -0.39 6.12 38.49
C CYS A 59 -0.53 6.54 39.95
N THR A 60 0.52 7.16 40.50
CA THR A 60 0.51 7.63 41.89
C THR A 60 -0.22 8.96 42.10
N CYS A 61 -0.64 9.65 41.03
CA CYS A 61 -1.13 11.01 41.12
C CYS A 61 -2.54 11.15 41.70
N ASP A 62 -2.77 12.29 42.34
CA ASP A 62 -4.04 12.63 43.00
C ASP A 62 -5.23 12.51 42.04
N SER A 63 -5.12 12.97 40.79
CA SER A 63 -6.22 12.87 39.82
C SER A 63 -6.69 11.43 39.62
N HIS A 64 -5.77 10.48 39.56
CA HIS A 64 -6.10 9.06 39.44
C HIS A 64 -6.63 8.45 40.75
N LEU A 65 -6.08 8.88 41.89
CA LEU A 65 -6.51 8.45 43.22
C LEU A 65 -7.95 8.91 43.54
N TYR A 66 -8.30 10.14 43.16
CA TYR A 66 -9.56 10.80 43.51
C TYR A 66 -10.69 10.66 42.48
N GLY A 67 -10.47 10.01 41.33
CA GLY A 67 -11.57 9.52 40.50
C GLY A 67 -11.37 9.51 38.99
N GLU A 68 -10.28 10.05 38.46
CA GLU A 68 -10.02 9.99 37.02
C GLU A 68 -9.55 8.59 36.60
N ARG A 69 -10.18 8.06 35.54
CA ARG A 69 -9.81 6.76 34.98
C ARG A 69 -8.50 6.84 34.20
N VAL A 70 -8.22 7.94 33.51
CA VAL A 70 -6.94 8.13 32.83
C VAL A 70 -6.47 9.54 33.10
N CYS A 71 -5.33 9.66 33.80
CA CYS A 71 -4.70 10.95 34.03
C CYS A 71 -3.71 11.30 32.90
N GLN A 72 -3.23 12.54 32.90
CA GLN A 72 -2.24 13.04 31.94
C GLN A 72 -0.94 12.22 31.95
N HIS A 73 -0.49 11.75 33.11
CA HIS A 73 0.75 10.97 33.25
C HIS A 73 0.62 9.59 32.59
N MET A 74 -0.50 8.90 32.82
CA MET A 74 -0.76 7.59 32.20
C MET A 74 -0.80 7.71 30.68
N TYR A 75 -1.46 8.74 30.16
CA TYR A 75 -1.52 8.97 28.72
C TYR A 75 -0.16 9.39 28.14
N ALA A 76 0.63 10.19 28.85
CA ALA A 76 1.98 10.55 28.45
C ALA A 76 2.92 9.34 28.39
N ALA A 77 2.85 8.45 29.40
CA ALA A 77 3.61 7.20 29.42
C ALA A 77 3.24 6.29 28.22
N TYR A 78 1.95 6.17 27.91
CA TYR A 78 1.47 5.43 26.74
C TYR A 78 2.01 5.98 25.42
N LEU A 79 1.93 7.31 25.22
CA LEU A 79 2.48 7.96 24.02
C LEU A 79 3.99 7.76 23.89
N LYS A 80 4.74 7.94 24.98
CA LYS A 80 6.20 7.75 24.98
C LYS A 80 6.60 6.32 24.64
N LYS A 81 5.85 5.33 25.15
CA LYS A 81 6.04 3.93 24.79
C LYS A 81 5.77 3.68 23.31
N ALA A 82 4.70 4.26 22.76
CA ALA A 82 4.39 4.15 21.33
C ALA A 82 5.49 4.76 20.45
N GLU A 83 6.05 5.90 20.84
CA GLU A 83 7.21 6.53 20.17
C GLU A 83 8.44 5.62 20.20
N LEU A 84 8.83 5.08 21.35
CA LEU A 84 9.98 4.17 21.49
C LEU A 84 9.83 2.90 20.66
N LEU A 85 8.61 2.35 20.56
CA LEU A 85 8.32 1.20 19.70
C LEU A 85 8.41 1.56 18.21
N HIS A 86 8.06 2.79 17.84
CA HIS A 86 8.19 3.28 16.47
C HIS A 86 9.66 3.51 16.09
N GLU A 87 10.46 4.10 16.99
CA GLU A 87 11.90 4.31 16.79
C GLU A 87 12.65 2.98 16.65
N LYS A 88 12.34 1.98 17.48
CA LYS A 88 12.93 0.63 17.37
C LYS A 88 12.66 -0.02 16.01
N LYS A 89 11.44 0.14 15.48
CA LYS A 89 11.10 -0.36 14.13
C LYS A 89 11.84 0.38 13.03
N LYS A 90 12.03 1.69 13.18
CA LYS A 90 12.78 2.52 12.23
C LYS A 90 14.26 2.14 12.22
N LEU A 91 14.85 1.85 13.39
CA LEU A 91 16.23 1.35 13.51
C LEU A 91 16.39 -0.02 12.86
N SER A 92 15.52 -0.98 13.18
CA SER A 92 15.58 -2.32 12.56
C SER A 92 15.41 -2.28 11.04
N LEU A 93 14.61 -1.34 10.53
CA LEU A 93 14.46 -1.16 9.08
C LEU A 93 15.74 -0.60 8.45
N LYS A 94 16.38 0.39 9.10
CA LYS A 94 17.66 0.95 8.63
C LYS A 94 18.78 -0.10 8.63
N GLU A 95 18.85 -0.94 9.66
CA GLU A 95 19.83 -2.02 9.75
C GLU A 95 19.65 -3.01 8.59
N ARG A 96 18.41 -3.40 8.29
CA ARG A 96 18.09 -4.26 7.13
C ARG A 96 18.45 -3.61 5.79
N ILE A 97 18.18 -2.31 5.61
CA ILE A 97 18.56 -1.57 4.39
C ILE A 97 20.09 -1.55 4.22
N LEU A 98 20.83 -1.28 5.28
CA LEU A 98 22.30 -1.26 5.24
C LEU A 98 22.89 -2.64 4.94
N GLU A 99 22.32 -3.69 5.55
CA GLU A 99 22.69 -5.08 5.27
C GLU A 99 22.39 -5.44 3.82
N GLN A 100 21.23 -5.05 3.31
CA GLN A 100 20.84 -5.26 1.92
C GLN A 100 21.78 -4.54 0.95
N GLU A 101 22.13 -3.27 1.16
CA GLU A 101 23.11 -2.55 0.32
C GLU A 101 24.46 -3.28 0.28
N SER A 102 24.90 -3.83 1.42
CA SER A 102 26.13 -4.63 1.48
C SER A 102 26.01 -5.97 0.75
N VAL A 103 24.85 -6.64 0.84
CA VAL A 103 24.58 -7.90 0.13
C VAL A 103 24.45 -7.66 -1.37
N THR A 104 23.78 -6.59 -1.80
CA THR A 104 23.66 -6.20 -3.21
C THR A 104 25.03 -5.86 -3.79
N LEU A 105 25.88 -5.13 -3.05
CA LEU A 105 27.26 -4.92 -3.48
C LEU A 105 28.02 -6.24 -3.59
N LEU A 106 27.90 -7.13 -2.60
CA LEU A 106 28.53 -8.45 -2.65
C LEU A 106 27.99 -9.31 -3.79
N SER A 107 26.69 -9.27 -4.10
CA SER A 107 26.09 -10.01 -5.20
C SER A 107 26.55 -9.47 -6.54
N LEU A 108 26.63 -8.14 -6.72
CA LEU A 108 27.20 -7.51 -7.91
C LEU A 108 28.69 -7.87 -8.08
N PHE A 109 29.45 -7.92 -6.98
CA PHE A 109 30.84 -8.42 -7.01
C PHE A 109 30.88 -9.91 -7.36
N GLN A 110 29.98 -10.73 -6.83
CA GLN A 110 29.89 -12.16 -7.13
C GLN A 110 29.42 -12.43 -8.56
N GLU A 111 28.50 -11.65 -9.12
CA GLU A 111 28.07 -11.71 -10.51
C GLU A 111 29.22 -11.32 -11.43
N SER A 112 29.93 -10.23 -11.12
CA SER A 112 31.16 -9.85 -11.85
C SER A 112 32.25 -10.92 -11.78
N LEU A 113 32.37 -11.63 -10.65
CA LEU A 113 33.29 -12.75 -10.50
C LEU A 113 32.77 -14.03 -11.15
N ALA A 114 31.45 -14.25 -11.21
CA ALA A 114 30.81 -15.39 -11.85
C ALA A 114 30.87 -15.27 -13.38
N GLU A 115 30.82 -14.05 -13.93
CA GLU A 115 31.14 -13.78 -15.33
C GLU A 115 32.61 -14.10 -15.67
N GLN A 116 33.52 -14.04 -14.68
CA GLN A 116 34.93 -14.39 -14.83
C GLN A 116 35.26 -15.85 -14.50
N PHE A 117 34.43 -16.50 -13.68
CA PHE A 117 34.59 -17.87 -13.21
C PHE A 117 33.21 -18.53 -13.18
N ASP A 118 33.00 -19.57 -13.98
CA ASP A 118 31.74 -20.32 -14.16
C ASP A 118 31.25 -21.01 -12.85
N VAL A 119 30.86 -20.19 -11.87
CA VAL A 119 30.46 -20.58 -10.51
C VAL A 119 28.98 -20.26 -10.36
N PRO A 120 28.11 -21.28 -10.27
CA PRO A 120 26.68 -21.06 -10.14
C PRO A 120 26.36 -20.59 -8.72
N VAL A 121 26.13 -19.28 -8.55
CA VAL A 121 25.62 -18.72 -7.29
C VAL A 121 24.10 -18.92 -7.26
N VAL A 122 23.66 -20.08 -6.76
CA VAL A 122 22.23 -20.39 -6.60
C VAL A 122 21.82 -20.12 -5.16
N SER A 123 21.44 -18.88 -4.88
CA SER A 123 20.48 -18.61 -3.79
C SER A 123 19.08 -18.72 -4.39
N ALA A 124 18.31 -19.73 -3.99
CA ALA A 124 16.96 -19.93 -4.48
C ALA A 124 16.03 -18.87 -3.88
N LYS A 125 15.85 -17.76 -4.59
CA LYS A 125 14.90 -16.70 -4.22
C LYS A 125 13.48 -17.26 -4.24
N THR A 126 12.67 -16.77 -3.31
CA THR A 126 11.25 -17.07 -3.22
C THR A 126 10.48 -16.28 -4.27
N GLN A 127 9.73 -16.97 -5.13
CA GLN A 127 8.90 -16.29 -6.12
C GLN A 127 7.65 -15.67 -5.47
N LEU A 128 7.44 -14.38 -5.70
CA LEU A 128 6.25 -13.65 -5.28
C LEU A 128 5.12 -13.75 -6.30
N GLN A 129 3.89 -13.73 -5.80
CA GLN A 129 2.67 -13.60 -6.57
C GLN A 129 2.27 -12.12 -6.65
N VAL A 130 1.82 -11.71 -7.84
CA VAL A 130 1.29 -10.37 -8.10
C VAL A 130 -0.14 -10.50 -8.61
N ASP A 131 -1.09 -9.91 -7.89
CA ASP A 131 -2.47 -9.79 -8.34
C ASP A 131 -2.67 -8.43 -9.00
N TYR A 132 -3.18 -8.45 -10.23
CA TYR A 132 -3.50 -7.27 -11.00
C TYR A 132 -5.01 -7.02 -11.01
N GLN A 133 -5.42 -5.82 -10.59
CA GLN A 133 -6.81 -5.38 -10.62
C GLN A 133 -6.94 -4.11 -11.45
N LEU A 134 -7.56 -4.23 -12.61
CA LEU A 134 -7.92 -3.11 -13.45
C LEU A 134 -9.23 -2.48 -12.95
N ALA A 135 -9.33 -1.17 -13.10
CA ALA A 135 -10.57 -0.45 -12.87
C ALA A 135 -10.82 0.62 -13.94
N LEU A 136 -12.09 0.73 -14.35
CA LEU A 136 -12.60 1.84 -15.14
C LEU A 136 -13.30 2.81 -14.20
N LYS A 137 -12.66 3.93 -13.89
CA LYS A 137 -13.21 4.98 -13.01
C LYS A 137 -13.46 6.26 -13.80
N TYR A 138 -14.45 7.03 -13.37
CA TYR A 138 -14.67 8.38 -13.89
C TYR A 138 -13.85 9.39 -13.10
N GLU A 139 -13.09 10.21 -13.82
CA GLU A 139 -12.40 11.36 -13.28
C GLU A 139 -12.45 12.50 -14.30
N ASN A 140 -12.76 13.72 -13.86
CA ASN A 140 -12.87 14.90 -14.73
C ASN A 140 -13.75 14.67 -15.98
N GLU A 141 -14.94 14.08 -15.77
CA GLU A 141 -15.93 13.75 -16.82
C GLU A 141 -15.45 12.73 -17.86
N GLN A 142 -14.34 12.03 -17.61
CA GLN A 142 -13.76 11.04 -18.52
C GLN A 142 -13.49 9.73 -17.81
N ARG A 143 -13.69 8.61 -18.51
CA ARG A 143 -13.27 7.31 -18.00
C ARG A 143 -11.77 7.14 -18.14
N GLN A 144 -11.14 6.72 -17.06
CA GLN A 144 -9.74 6.35 -17.01
C GLN A 144 -9.61 4.85 -16.74
N LEU A 145 -8.61 4.24 -17.37
CA LEU A 145 -8.18 2.89 -17.07
C LEU A 145 -7.06 2.97 -16.05
N ILE A 146 -7.28 2.42 -14.86
CA ILE A 146 -6.29 2.39 -13.78
C ILE A 146 -5.97 0.97 -13.37
N ILE A 147 -4.82 0.78 -12.72
CA ILE A 147 -4.41 -0.50 -12.17
C ILE A 147 -4.04 -0.39 -10.69
N GLU A 148 -4.45 -1.39 -9.92
CA GLU A 148 -4.11 -1.64 -8.52
C GLU A 148 -3.35 -2.98 -8.43
N LEU A 149 -2.36 -3.03 -7.54
CA LEU A 149 -1.52 -4.22 -7.34
C LEU A 149 -1.69 -4.80 -5.94
N LYS A 150 -1.61 -6.13 -5.85
CA LYS A 150 -1.30 -6.81 -4.58
C LYS A 150 -0.11 -7.74 -4.76
N VAL A 151 0.76 -7.78 -3.77
CA VAL A 151 2.02 -8.55 -3.85
C VAL A 151 2.22 -9.36 -2.58
N GLY A 152 2.69 -10.59 -2.71
CA GLY A 152 3.05 -11.43 -1.57
C GLY A 152 3.35 -12.87 -1.97
N GLN A 153 3.74 -13.70 -1.00
CA GLN A 153 4.10 -15.10 -1.24
C GLN A 153 2.86 -16.02 -1.12
N GLU A 154 2.42 -16.30 0.10
CA GLU A 154 1.20 -17.09 0.37
C GLU A 154 -0.06 -16.20 0.40
N ARG A 155 0.11 -14.95 0.84
CA ARG A 155 -0.94 -13.95 0.94
C ARG A 155 -0.49 -12.67 0.28
N THR A 156 -1.27 -12.19 -0.67
CA THR A 156 -1.01 -10.91 -1.33
C THR A 156 -1.50 -9.74 -0.49
N TYR A 157 -0.73 -8.66 -0.49
CA TYR A 157 -1.02 -7.42 0.24
C TYR A 157 -1.17 -6.27 -0.75
N VAL A 158 -2.17 -5.41 -0.53
CA VAL A 158 -2.38 -4.22 -1.35
C VAL A 158 -1.14 -3.33 -1.30
N VAL A 159 -0.60 -3.03 -2.48
CA VAL A 159 0.46 -2.04 -2.65
C VAL A 159 -0.14 -0.66 -2.36
N LYS A 160 0.34 0.01 -1.30
CA LYS A 160 -0.21 1.30 -0.86
C LYS A 160 0.32 2.48 -1.67
N ASN A 161 1.53 2.36 -2.18
CA ASN A 161 2.16 3.32 -3.06
C ASN A 161 2.79 2.53 -4.21
N ILE A 162 2.16 2.57 -5.38
CA ILE A 162 2.57 1.76 -6.53
C ILE A 162 3.92 2.22 -7.07
N GLN A 163 4.16 3.52 -7.10
CA GLN A 163 5.43 4.11 -7.52
C GLN A 163 6.60 3.63 -6.65
N ALA A 164 6.48 3.76 -5.33
CA ALA A 164 7.50 3.30 -4.39
C ALA A 164 7.77 1.80 -4.50
N PHE A 165 6.76 1.00 -4.85
CA PHE A 165 6.94 -0.42 -5.15
C PHE A 165 7.70 -0.65 -6.45
N LEU A 166 7.33 0.04 -7.53
CA LEU A 166 8.01 -0.06 -8.81
C LEU A 166 9.48 0.40 -8.71
N ASP A 167 9.75 1.47 -7.96
CA ASP A 167 11.10 1.93 -7.64
C ASP A 167 11.87 0.90 -6.81
N ALA A 168 11.23 0.31 -5.79
CA ALA A 168 11.86 -0.72 -4.97
C ALA A 168 12.25 -1.96 -5.81
N VAL A 169 11.41 -2.35 -6.76
CA VAL A 169 11.71 -3.43 -7.71
C VAL A 169 12.85 -3.02 -8.66
N ARG A 170 12.77 -1.83 -9.26
CA ARG A 170 13.75 -1.33 -10.24
C ARG A 170 15.15 -1.13 -9.65
N TYR A 171 15.23 -0.56 -8.45
CA TYR A 171 16.48 -0.19 -7.80
C TYR A 171 16.96 -1.22 -6.78
N ASN A 172 16.33 -2.40 -6.72
CA ASN A 172 16.62 -3.45 -5.75
C ASN A 172 16.65 -2.92 -4.31
N GLN A 173 15.54 -2.34 -3.85
CA GLN A 173 15.41 -1.80 -2.48
C GLN A 173 14.36 -2.56 -1.67
N LEU A 174 14.59 -2.68 -0.36
CA LEU A 174 13.61 -3.18 0.60
C LEU A 174 12.37 -2.28 0.64
N LEU A 175 11.18 -2.90 0.65
CA LEU A 175 9.93 -2.19 0.84
C LEU A 175 9.01 -2.89 1.84
N THR A 176 8.71 -2.21 2.96
CA THR A 176 7.80 -2.74 3.98
C THR A 176 6.34 -2.50 3.59
N PHE A 177 5.60 -3.58 3.37
CA PHE A 177 4.15 -3.55 3.12
C PHE A 177 3.35 -3.55 4.43
N THR A 178 3.71 -4.47 5.34
CA THR A 178 3.08 -4.64 6.64
C THR A 178 4.12 -4.99 7.70
N LYS A 179 3.72 -5.09 8.97
CA LYS A 179 4.62 -5.55 10.04
C LYS A 179 5.23 -6.94 9.78
N ASN A 180 4.55 -7.77 9.00
CA ASN A 180 4.91 -9.17 8.78
C ASN A 180 5.36 -9.46 7.34
N PHE A 181 5.34 -8.46 6.45
CA PHE A 181 5.75 -8.64 5.06
C PHE A 181 6.56 -7.45 4.59
N THR A 182 7.78 -7.74 4.16
CA THR A 182 8.72 -6.80 3.54
C THR A 182 9.18 -7.44 2.25
N PHE A 183 9.00 -6.74 1.13
CA PHE A 183 9.65 -7.11 -0.11
C PHE A 183 11.16 -6.90 0.05
N ASP A 184 11.92 -7.95 -0.24
CA ASP A 184 13.38 -8.00 -0.18
C ASP A 184 13.88 -8.64 -1.48
N PRO A 185 14.52 -7.90 -2.40
CA PRO A 185 14.95 -8.44 -3.69
C PRO A 185 16.11 -9.46 -3.58
N ASN A 186 16.74 -9.59 -2.41
CA ASN A 186 17.72 -10.66 -2.17
C ASN A 186 17.05 -11.99 -1.85
N GLU A 187 15.88 -11.94 -1.21
CA GLU A 187 15.10 -13.13 -0.84
C GLU A 187 13.97 -13.43 -1.83
N HIS A 188 13.55 -12.45 -2.62
CA HIS A 188 12.37 -12.54 -3.48
C HIS A 188 12.69 -12.31 -4.95
N THR A 189 11.96 -13.01 -5.79
CA THR A 189 11.99 -12.87 -7.26
C THR A 189 10.56 -12.83 -7.79
N PHE A 190 10.39 -12.38 -9.03
CA PHE A 190 9.12 -12.47 -9.75
C PHE A 190 9.22 -13.50 -10.87
N SER A 191 8.08 -13.88 -11.46
CA SER A 191 8.13 -14.64 -12.72
C SER A 191 8.54 -13.73 -13.87
N GLU A 192 9.13 -14.28 -14.94
CA GLU A 192 9.50 -13.49 -16.13
C GLU A 192 8.30 -12.67 -16.69
N GLU A 193 7.10 -13.24 -16.63
CA GLU A 193 5.87 -12.58 -17.05
C GLU A 193 5.54 -11.37 -16.17
N ASP A 194 5.70 -11.52 -14.85
CA ASP A 194 5.44 -10.46 -13.89
C ASP A 194 6.52 -9.37 -13.96
N GLU A 195 7.79 -9.74 -14.15
CA GLU A 195 8.88 -8.77 -14.36
C GLU A 195 8.63 -7.90 -15.58
N ALA A 196 8.20 -8.50 -16.69
CA ALA A 196 7.86 -7.77 -17.90
C ALA A 196 6.69 -6.78 -17.67
N ILE A 197 5.66 -7.19 -16.93
CA ILE A 197 4.53 -6.31 -16.59
C ILE A 197 4.99 -5.19 -15.64
N LEU A 198 5.72 -5.52 -14.59
CA LEU A 198 6.24 -4.54 -13.62
C LEU A 198 7.15 -3.51 -14.30
N GLN A 199 7.97 -3.93 -15.26
CA GLN A 199 8.80 -3.02 -16.05
C GLN A 199 7.96 -2.03 -16.88
N MET A 200 6.90 -2.51 -17.53
CA MET A 200 5.96 -1.62 -18.27
C MET A 200 5.24 -0.66 -17.33
N LEU A 201 4.78 -1.14 -16.17
CA LEU A 201 4.16 -0.28 -15.15
C LEU A 201 5.13 0.79 -14.65
N ALA A 202 6.40 0.44 -14.48
CA ALA A 202 7.44 1.39 -14.09
C ALA A 202 7.65 2.46 -15.18
N GLN A 203 7.64 2.09 -16.47
CA GLN A 203 7.67 3.07 -17.57
C GLN A 203 6.45 4.01 -17.57
N ILE A 204 5.25 3.48 -17.33
CA ILE A 204 4.03 4.29 -17.20
C ILE A 204 4.16 5.27 -16.02
N SER A 205 4.71 4.82 -14.90
CA SER A 205 4.97 5.65 -13.72
C SER A 205 5.91 6.81 -14.03
N ASP A 206 7.02 6.55 -14.73
CA ASP A 206 7.99 7.60 -15.11
C ASP A 206 7.34 8.65 -16.02
N ILE A 207 6.53 8.20 -16.99
CA ILE A 207 5.81 9.09 -17.90
C ILE A 207 4.88 10.02 -17.12
N GLN A 208 4.14 9.50 -16.14
CA GLN A 208 3.26 10.31 -15.31
C GLN A 208 4.04 11.34 -14.48
N GLU A 209 5.15 10.94 -13.85
CA GLU A 209 5.98 11.88 -13.12
C GLU A 209 6.47 13.03 -14.00
N MET A 210 6.87 12.75 -15.24
CA MET A 210 7.32 13.77 -16.18
C MET A 210 6.23 14.79 -16.52
N TYR A 211 4.97 14.36 -16.61
CA TYR A 211 3.83 15.25 -16.89
C TYR A 211 3.29 15.94 -15.63
N ASP A 212 3.43 15.34 -14.44
CA ASP A 212 2.99 15.90 -13.16
C ASP A 212 3.90 17.01 -12.62
N LEU A 213 5.08 17.23 -13.23
CA LEU A 213 5.98 18.35 -12.92
C LEU A 213 5.41 19.75 -13.29
N SER A 214 4.20 19.83 -13.88
CA SER A 214 3.46 21.09 -14.05
C SER A 214 2.41 21.28 -12.95
N ASP A 215 2.73 22.14 -11.96
CA ASP A 215 1.86 22.80 -10.95
C ASP A 215 0.88 21.98 -10.08
N ALA A 216 0.68 20.68 -10.30
CA ALA A 216 -0.35 19.87 -9.61
C ALA A 216 0.15 19.07 -8.39
N TYR A 217 1.42 19.21 -7.99
CA TYR A 217 2.05 18.40 -6.94
C TYR A 217 1.45 18.61 -5.52
N PHE A 218 0.67 19.68 -5.30
CA PHE A 218 0.13 20.03 -3.99
C PHE A 218 -1.24 19.41 -3.66
N THR A 219 -1.82 18.54 -4.51
CA THR A 219 -3.18 18.01 -4.29
C THR A 219 -3.33 16.49 -4.44
N ARG A 220 -2.25 15.69 -4.36
CA ARG A 220 -2.39 14.22 -4.36
C ARG A 220 -2.98 13.71 -3.04
N SER A 221 -4.06 12.95 -3.16
CA SER A 221 -4.70 12.17 -2.09
C SER A 221 -3.97 10.85 -1.85
N TYR A 222 -4.07 10.28 -0.65
CA TYR A 222 -3.61 8.91 -0.35
C TYR A 222 -4.29 7.81 -1.21
N GLN A 223 -5.39 8.14 -1.90
CA GLN A 223 -5.99 7.24 -2.90
C GLN A 223 -5.22 7.25 -4.22
N ASP A 224 -4.54 8.34 -4.57
CA ASP A 224 -3.86 8.49 -5.86
C ASP A 224 -2.59 7.63 -5.90
N ASP A 225 -1.86 7.55 -4.78
CA ASP A 225 -0.63 6.75 -4.68
C ASP A 225 -0.86 5.23 -4.86
N LYS A 226 -2.08 4.74 -4.62
CA LYS A 226 -2.39 3.30 -4.67
C LYS A 226 -2.61 2.77 -6.09
N THR A 227 -2.82 3.66 -7.04
CA THR A 227 -3.30 3.31 -8.37
C THR A 227 -2.41 3.95 -9.42
N LEU A 228 -2.28 3.33 -10.58
CA LEU A 228 -1.56 3.89 -11.71
C LEU A 228 -2.51 4.02 -12.89
N ILE A 229 -2.62 5.22 -13.46
CA ILE A 229 -3.38 5.46 -14.68
C ILE A 229 -2.63 4.89 -15.89
N ILE A 230 -3.22 3.92 -16.58
CA ILE A 230 -2.59 3.31 -17.75
C ILE A 230 -2.64 4.32 -18.90
N THR A 231 -1.50 4.65 -19.49
CA THR A 231 -1.45 5.57 -20.63
C THR A 231 -2.01 4.88 -21.89
N PRO A 232 -2.83 5.54 -22.72
CA PRO A 232 -3.41 4.93 -23.92
C PRO A 232 -2.40 4.26 -24.85
N TYR A 233 -1.21 4.87 -25.01
CA TYR A 233 -0.15 4.37 -25.88
C TYR A 233 0.38 2.99 -25.46
N LEU A 234 0.41 2.70 -24.16
CA LEU A 234 0.93 1.43 -23.61
C LEU A 234 -0.19 0.44 -23.24
N ALA A 235 -1.45 0.85 -23.38
CA ALA A 235 -2.58 0.09 -22.88
C ALA A 235 -2.78 -1.26 -23.58
N GLU A 236 -2.69 -1.30 -24.92
CA GLU A 236 -2.92 -2.54 -25.68
C GLU A 236 -1.92 -3.63 -25.28
N GLU A 237 -0.62 -3.32 -25.34
CA GLU A 237 0.44 -4.27 -24.99
C GLU A 237 0.35 -4.71 -23.53
N LEU A 238 0.07 -3.78 -22.60
CA LEU A 238 -0.09 -4.11 -21.18
C LEU A 238 -1.29 -5.02 -20.95
N LEU A 239 -2.43 -4.73 -21.57
CA LEU A 239 -3.66 -5.51 -21.43
C LEU A 239 -3.51 -6.94 -21.98
N GLU A 240 -2.76 -7.13 -23.06
CA GLU A 240 -2.42 -8.46 -23.58
C GLU A 240 -1.65 -9.30 -22.55
N LYS A 241 -0.63 -8.72 -21.90
CA LYS A 241 0.13 -9.41 -20.85
C LYS A 241 -0.74 -9.69 -19.62
N LEU A 242 -1.55 -8.72 -19.21
CA LEU A 242 -2.45 -8.83 -18.06
C LEU A 242 -3.55 -9.90 -18.26
N ALA A 243 -4.02 -10.10 -19.50
CA ALA A 243 -4.98 -11.16 -19.81
C ALA A 243 -4.41 -12.56 -19.55
N LEU A 244 -3.11 -12.78 -19.81
CA LEU A 244 -2.43 -14.03 -19.49
C LEU A 244 -2.31 -14.27 -17.97
N LYS A 245 -2.18 -13.19 -17.19
CA LYS A 245 -2.13 -13.23 -15.71
C LYS A 245 -3.50 -13.22 -15.04
N LYS A 246 -4.59 -13.40 -15.79
CA LYS A 246 -5.96 -13.43 -15.27
C LYS A 246 -6.30 -12.17 -14.46
N ALA A 247 -5.85 -11.00 -14.92
CA ALA A 247 -6.17 -9.73 -14.29
C ALA A 247 -7.70 -9.54 -14.19
N SER A 248 -8.17 -9.06 -13.04
CA SER A 248 -9.58 -8.76 -12.81
C SER A 248 -9.91 -7.34 -13.26
N LEU A 249 -11.19 -7.09 -13.59
CA LEU A 249 -11.67 -5.78 -14.03
C LEU A 249 -12.85 -5.34 -13.15
N GLN A 250 -12.82 -4.07 -12.73
CA GLN A 250 -13.92 -3.42 -12.04
C GLN A 250 -14.41 -2.23 -12.87
N ILE A 251 -15.73 -2.06 -12.98
CA ILE A 251 -16.33 -0.92 -13.67
C ILE A 251 -17.07 -0.08 -12.64
N PHE A 252 -16.77 1.21 -12.59
CA PHE A 252 -17.40 2.17 -11.70
C PHE A 252 -18.33 3.13 -12.47
N SER A 253 -19.31 3.69 -11.75
CA SER A 253 -20.21 4.74 -12.22
C SER A 253 -19.53 6.12 -12.16
N GLU A 254 -20.21 7.14 -12.70
CA GLU A 254 -19.78 8.54 -12.60
C GLU A 254 -19.70 9.03 -11.16
N GLN A 255 -20.53 8.47 -10.27
CA GLN A 255 -20.51 8.73 -8.83
C GLN A 255 -19.46 7.87 -8.08
N ASN A 256 -18.58 7.19 -8.81
CA ASN A 256 -17.54 6.30 -8.30
C ASN A 256 -18.09 5.11 -7.47
N GLU A 257 -19.30 4.67 -7.78
CA GLU A 257 -19.90 3.46 -7.21
C GLU A 257 -19.56 2.25 -8.08
N LEU A 258 -19.23 1.12 -7.47
CA LEU A 258 -18.91 -0.10 -8.19
C LEU A 258 -20.17 -0.67 -8.87
N LEU A 259 -20.14 -0.77 -10.21
CA LEU A 259 -21.22 -1.34 -11.01
C LEU A 259 -21.03 -2.83 -11.26
N MET A 260 -19.85 -3.23 -11.72
CA MET A 260 -19.57 -4.59 -12.21
C MET A 260 -18.18 -5.05 -11.79
N ARG A 261 -18.03 -6.37 -11.61
CA ARG A 261 -16.74 -7.04 -11.40
C ARG A 261 -16.62 -8.24 -12.33
N TYR A 262 -15.50 -8.31 -13.02
CA TYR A 262 -15.13 -9.43 -13.88
C TYR A 262 -13.85 -10.07 -13.32
N PRO A 263 -13.84 -11.39 -13.12
CA PRO A 263 -12.69 -12.06 -12.52
C PRO A 263 -11.47 -12.12 -13.45
N THR A 264 -11.70 -12.05 -14.77
CA THR A 264 -10.66 -12.13 -15.80
C THR A 264 -11.02 -11.27 -16.99
N ILE A 265 -10.02 -10.70 -17.64
CA ILE A 265 -10.16 -10.05 -18.95
C ILE A 265 -9.72 -10.99 -20.08
N GLN A 266 -10.25 -10.75 -21.29
CA GLN A 266 -9.81 -11.40 -22.53
C GLN A 266 -9.68 -10.35 -23.61
N ILE A 267 -8.64 -10.48 -24.44
CA ILE A 267 -8.41 -9.57 -25.56
C ILE A 267 -8.87 -10.23 -26.84
N VAL A 268 -9.81 -9.58 -27.53
CA VAL A 268 -10.34 -10.04 -28.82
C VAL A 268 -10.04 -8.98 -29.87
N LYS A 269 -9.25 -9.36 -30.89
CA LYS A 269 -8.93 -8.48 -32.02
C LYS A 269 -9.73 -8.90 -33.25
N ASN A 270 -10.24 -7.91 -33.98
CA ASN A 270 -10.92 -8.10 -35.28
C ASN A 270 -12.16 -9.00 -35.27
N ALA A 271 -12.76 -9.25 -34.09
CA ALA A 271 -13.99 -10.02 -33.93
C ALA A 271 -14.82 -9.38 -32.82
N LEU A 272 -15.54 -8.30 -33.15
CA LEU A 272 -16.49 -7.72 -32.21
C LEU A 272 -17.65 -8.71 -32.01
N ASP A 273 -17.81 -9.25 -30.80
CA ASP A 273 -18.86 -10.22 -30.44
C ASP A 273 -20.24 -9.54 -30.22
N PHE A 274 -20.54 -8.53 -31.04
CA PHE A 274 -21.82 -7.85 -31.01
C PHE A 274 -22.83 -8.62 -31.85
N HIS A 275 -23.79 -9.23 -31.18
CA HIS A 275 -24.96 -9.80 -31.82
C HIS A 275 -25.85 -8.67 -32.33
N TYR A 276 -26.21 -8.72 -33.61
CA TYR A 276 -27.12 -7.77 -34.23
C TYR A 276 -28.38 -8.46 -34.76
N ILE A 277 -29.52 -7.79 -34.62
CA ILE A 277 -30.78 -8.21 -35.23
C ILE A 277 -31.08 -7.24 -36.38
N PHE A 278 -31.23 -7.79 -37.58
CA PHE A 278 -31.63 -7.04 -38.77
C PHE A 278 -33.13 -7.21 -39.01
N ARG A 279 -33.89 -6.10 -39.05
CA ARG A 279 -35.34 -6.11 -39.27
C ARG A 279 -35.73 -5.19 -40.43
N SER A 280 -36.72 -5.60 -41.22
CA SER A 280 -37.42 -4.71 -42.14
C SER A 280 -38.57 -4.03 -41.40
N THR A 281 -38.69 -2.72 -41.52
CA THR A 281 -39.83 -1.97 -41.00
C THR A 281 -41.01 -2.04 -41.97
N SER A 282 -42.22 -1.80 -41.47
CA SER A 282 -43.46 -1.71 -42.26
C SER A 282 -43.44 -0.58 -43.31
N SER A 283 -42.48 0.36 -43.19
CA SER A 283 -42.24 1.45 -44.14
C SER A 283 -41.22 1.11 -45.24
N GLY A 284 -40.76 -0.13 -45.33
CA GLY A 284 -39.74 -0.56 -46.30
C GLY A 284 -38.32 -0.09 -45.98
N LYS A 285 -38.07 0.36 -44.74
CA LYS A 285 -36.73 0.69 -44.26
C LYS A 285 -36.12 -0.52 -43.55
N TYR A 286 -34.82 -0.48 -43.34
CA TYR A 286 -34.10 -1.50 -42.58
C TYR A 286 -33.62 -0.91 -41.25
N GLN A 287 -33.69 -1.72 -40.20
CA GLN A 287 -33.24 -1.39 -38.86
C GLN A 287 -32.27 -2.46 -38.37
N ILE A 288 -31.17 -2.02 -37.76
CA ILE A 288 -30.21 -2.86 -37.05
C ILE A 288 -30.37 -2.57 -35.56
N GLU A 289 -30.65 -3.61 -34.78
CA GLU A 289 -30.70 -3.56 -33.32
C GLU A 289 -29.43 -4.23 -32.77
N LEU A 290 -28.68 -3.50 -31.94
CA LEU A 290 -27.43 -3.95 -31.30
C LEU A 290 -27.59 -3.84 -29.78
N GLU A 291 -28.32 -4.77 -29.17
CA GLU A 291 -28.63 -4.73 -27.72
C GLU A 291 -27.36 -4.80 -26.85
N SER A 292 -26.37 -5.60 -27.27
CA SER A 292 -25.07 -5.74 -26.60
C SER A 292 -24.25 -4.45 -26.56
N LEU A 293 -24.47 -3.52 -27.49
CA LEU A 293 -23.79 -2.23 -27.52
C LEU A 293 -24.24 -1.30 -26.39
N GLN A 294 -25.44 -1.49 -25.83
CA GLN A 294 -25.95 -0.65 -24.74
C GLN A 294 -25.18 -0.86 -23.43
N GLN A 295 -24.53 -2.01 -23.29
CA GLN A 295 -23.72 -2.36 -22.11
C GLN A 295 -22.22 -2.13 -22.35
N ALA A 296 -21.83 -1.79 -23.58
CA ALA A 296 -20.45 -1.57 -23.95
C ALA A 296 -19.92 -0.26 -23.34
N VAL A 297 -18.70 -0.32 -22.83
CA VAL A 297 -17.99 0.84 -22.29
C VAL A 297 -16.89 1.24 -23.27
N PHE A 298 -17.08 2.38 -23.92
CA PHE A 298 -16.12 2.94 -24.87
C PHE A 298 -15.04 3.74 -24.14
N LEU A 299 -13.79 3.40 -24.39
CA LEU A 299 -12.62 4.15 -23.96
C LEU A 299 -11.96 4.76 -25.21
N ASP A 300 -12.55 5.84 -25.73
CA ASP A 300 -12.18 6.43 -27.03
C ASP A 300 -10.69 6.77 -27.14
N LYS A 301 -10.10 7.36 -26.09
CA LYS A 301 -8.67 7.69 -26.06
C LYS A 301 -7.76 6.46 -26.22
N TYR A 302 -8.25 5.31 -25.78
CA TYR A 302 -7.55 4.03 -25.80
C TYR A 302 -7.88 3.22 -27.06
N GLN A 303 -8.91 3.62 -27.82
CA GLN A 303 -9.48 2.85 -28.92
C GLN A 303 -9.93 1.45 -28.48
N LEU A 304 -10.40 1.33 -27.24
CA LEU A 304 -10.87 0.08 -26.63
C LEU A 304 -12.36 0.12 -26.35
N VAL A 305 -12.98 -1.06 -26.42
CA VAL A 305 -14.37 -1.30 -26.01
C VAL A 305 -14.36 -2.45 -25.01
N PHE A 306 -14.94 -2.23 -23.85
CA PHE A 306 -15.13 -3.22 -22.78
C PHE A 306 -16.60 -3.66 -22.69
#